data_AF-A0A353LSQ8-F1
#
_entry.id   AF-A0A353LSQ8-F1
#
_cell.length_a   1.000
_cell.length_b   1.000
_cell.length_c   1.000
_cell.angle_alpha   90.00
_cell.angle_beta   90.00
_cell.angle_gamma   90.00
#
_symmetry.space_group_name_H-M   'P 1'
#
loop_
_entity.id
_entity.type
_entity.pdbx_description
1 polymer ?
#
loop_
_entity_poly.entity_id
_entity_poly.type
_entity_poly.pdbx_seq_one_letter_code
_entity_poly.pdbx_strand_id
1 'polypeptide(L)'
;MGELSPDLFACWNHQCSDPAQQDLAADGLSDIILSGVARKKGNRMSHRLVVVSNRVGPVNESARAGGLAVALVEALRSSGGLWFGWSGEISEAGIGEPKIEEHGPLSVATIDLSEEDNEEYYKGFANRTLWPLFHYRIDLTTYDRHNYRGYLRVNSNFAKAIFPLLSDDDLIWVHDYHLLSFGAELRRMGCTQPMGFFLHIPFPAPEVFTTLPNHEVIIRAMCAYDIIGFQTEGDRRCFVNYIVNELGGTELDDERVLAFGRTFVAAAIPIGIDTQNFEKFATSREATLHLNRMKNVLGDRLQVIGVDRLDYTKGLPQR
;
A
#
# COMPACT_ATOMS: atom_id res chain seq x y z
N MET A 1 12.16 3.68 -25.82
CA MET A 1 11.54 2.68 -24.93
C MET A 1 12.60 2.31 -23.92
N GLY A 2 12.62 3.01 -22.79
CA GLY A 2 13.57 2.74 -21.71
C GLY A 2 12.89 1.87 -20.67
N GLU A 3 13.55 0.78 -20.28
CA GLU A 3 13.12 -0.14 -19.23
C GLU A 3 12.88 0.62 -17.92
N LEU A 4 11.70 0.40 -17.32
CA LEU A 4 11.36 0.90 -16.00
C LEU A 4 12.12 0.05 -14.95
N SER A 5 12.95 0.72 -14.16
CA SER A 5 13.69 0.14 -13.03
C SER A 5 12.74 -0.45 -11.96
N PRO A 6 13.11 -1.52 -11.22
CA PRO A 6 12.20 -2.33 -10.40
C PRO A 6 11.87 -1.78 -8.99
N ASP A 7 12.21 -0.55 -8.62
CA ASP A 7 12.12 -0.10 -7.21
C ASP A 7 10.76 0.52 -6.83
N LEU A 8 9.84 -0.33 -6.36
CA LEU A 8 8.54 0.05 -5.80
C LEU A 8 8.62 0.77 -4.42
N PHE A 9 9.81 1.02 -3.87
CA PHE A 9 10.00 1.57 -2.52
C PHE A 9 10.62 2.99 -2.46
N ALA A 10 10.97 3.61 -3.59
CA ALA A 10 11.90 4.76 -3.61
C ALA A 10 11.25 6.17 -3.75
N CYS A 11 10.10 6.47 -3.14
CA CYS A 11 9.47 7.79 -3.32
C CYS A 11 8.75 8.35 -2.10
N TRP A 12 9.50 8.70 -1.05
CA TRP A 12 8.97 9.34 0.15
C TRP A 12 9.75 10.64 0.43
N ASN A 13 9.15 11.82 0.19
CA ASN A 13 9.54 13.09 0.81
C ASN A 13 8.55 14.26 0.55
N HIS A 14 8.43 15.12 1.59
CA HIS A 14 7.73 16.43 1.75
C HIS A 14 6.18 16.40 1.87
N GLN A 15 5.51 17.02 2.86
CA GLN A 15 5.78 18.11 3.82
C GLN A 15 4.86 17.94 5.06
N CYS A 16 5.35 18.21 6.28
CA CYS A 16 4.53 18.77 7.38
C CYS A 16 5.42 19.42 8.43
N SER A 17 5.14 20.70 8.73
CA SER A 17 5.97 21.61 9.51
C SER A 17 5.28 22.00 10.83
N ASP A 18 4.77 21.03 11.59
CA ASP A 18 4.19 21.29 12.92
C ASP A 18 4.64 20.24 13.95
N PRO A 19 5.50 20.61 14.91
CA PRO A 19 5.97 19.72 15.97
C PRO A 19 4.85 19.21 16.89
N ALA A 20 3.67 19.84 16.93
CA ALA A 20 2.57 19.45 17.81
C ALA A 20 1.65 18.35 17.22
N GLN A 21 1.80 18.01 15.93
CA GLN A 21 1.04 16.93 15.28
C GLN A 21 1.81 15.61 15.13
N GLN A 22 3.11 15.59 15.48
CA GLN A 22 3.97 14.41 15.30
C GLN A 22 3.79 13.33 16.38
N ASP A 23 3.25 13.67 17.56
CA ASP A 23 3.03 12.71 18.66
C ASP A 23 1.67 11.98 18.60
N LEU A 24 0.84 12.22 17.57
CA LEU A 24 -0.51 11.62 17.47
C LEU A 24 -0.69 10.68 16.27
N ALA A 25 0.20 10.71 15.28
CA ALA A 25 0.02 9.97 14.01
C ALA A 25 0.72 8.59 13.97
N ALA A 26 1.71 8.33 14.84
CA ALA A 26 2.40 7.03 14.92
C ALA A 26 1.71 6.02 15.84
N ASP A 27 0.91 6.50 16.80
CA ASP A 27 0.24 5.65 17.78
C ASP A 27 -1.17 5.24 17.30
N GLY A 28 -1.81 5.97 16.39
CA GLY A 28 -3.22 5.78 16.08
C GLY A 28 -3.59 4.47 15.36
N LEU A 29 -2.86 4.04 14.32
CA LEU A 29 -3.20 2.83 13.54
C LEU A 29 -2.58 1.57 14.12
N SER A 30 -1.35 1.70 14.63
CA SER A 30 -0.73 0.68 15.46
C SER A 30 -1.66 0.44 16.64
N ASP A 31 -2.12 1.45 17.40
CA ASP A 31 -3.11 1.22 18.43
C ASP A 31 -4.52 0.94 17.91
N ILE A 32 -5.02 1.31 16.74
CA ILE A 32 -6.38 0.86 16.34
C ILE A 32 -6.38 -0.62 15.94
N ILE A 33 -5.33 -1.09 15.27
CA ILE A 33 -5.13 -2.51 14.96
C ILE A 33 -4.66 -3.29 16.21
N LEU A 34 -3.86 -2.69 17.11
CA LEU A 34 -3.34 -3.30 18.35
C LEU A 34 -4.24 -3.09 19.59
N SER A 35 -5.12 -2.08 19.63
CA SER A 35 -6.10 -1.82 20.71
C SER A 35 -7.45 -2.47 20.42
N GLY A 36 -7.77 -2.77 19.16
CA GLY A 36 -8.71 -3.84 18.82
C GLY A 36 -8.27 -5.20 19.40
N VAL A 37 -6.96 -5.37 19.61
CA VAL A 37 -6.33 -6.52 20.26
C VAL A 37 -6.11 -6.34 21.78
N ALA A 38 -6.21 -5.12 22.33
CA ALA A 38 -5.83 -4.88 23.72
C ALA A 38 -6.70 -3.85 24.44
N ARG A 39 -7.86 -4.31 24.93
CA ARG A 39 -8.37 -3.80 26.22
C ARG A 39 -8.95 -4.91 27.09
N LYS A 40 -8.06 -5.78 27.58
CA LYS A 40 -8.16 -6.36 28.93
C LYS A 40 -6.76 -6.62 29.46
N LYS A 41 -6.44 -6.01 30.61
CA LYS A 41 -5.25 -6.32 31.40
C LYS A 41 -5.20 -7.83 31.64
N GLY A 42 -4.18 -8.50 31.11
CA GLY A 42 -3.89 -9.91 31.36
C GLY A 42 -3.96 -10.76 30.10
N ASN A 43 -2.79 -11.29 29.70
CA ASN A 43 -2.51 -12.20 28.57
C ASN A 43 -2.30 -11.53 27.20
N ARG A 44 -1.04 -11.36 26.82
CA ARG A 44 -0.61 -10.87 25.50
C ARG A 44 -0.75 -12.02 24.48
N MET A 45 -1.94 -12.19 23.91
CA MET A 45 -2.12 -13.04 22.73
C MET A 45 -1.60 -12.24 21.53
N SER A 46 -0.39 -12.54 21.08
CA SER A 46 0.23 -11.91 19.91
C SER A 46 -0.41 -12.50 18.66
N HIS A 47 -1.43 -11.84 18.11
CA HIS A 47 -1.95 -12.20 16.78
C HIS A 47 -0.85 -12.06 15.74
N ARG A 48 -0.76 -13.00 14.81
CA ARG A 48 0.21 -12.95 13.72
C ARG A 48 -0.26 -11.94 12.66
N LEU A 49 0.60 -10.97 12.34
CA LEU A 49 0.33 -10.01 11.27
C LEU A 49 0.69 -10.62 9.91
N VAL A 50 -0.22 -10.53 8.95
CA VAL A 50 -0.04 -10.95 7.57
C VAL A 50 -0.13 -9.73 6.66
N VAL A 51 1.00 -9.28 6.13
CA VAL A 51 1.09 -8.16 5.20
C VAL A 51 1.00 -8.68 3.76
N VAL A 52 0.16 -8.06 2.96
CA VAL A 52 -0.02 -8.37 1.54
C VAL A 52 0.23 -7.11 0.73
N SER A 53 1.22 -7.13 -0.18
CA SER A 53 1.50 -6.01 -1.07
C SER A 53 1.82 -6.52 -2.48
N ASN A 54 1.72 -5.64 -3.49
CA ASN A 54 2.05 -6.03 -4.86
C ASN A 54 3.46 -6.60 -4.94
N ARG A 55 4.45 -5.96 -4.31
CA ARG A 55 5.84 -6.44 -4.25
C ARG A 55 6.28 -6.57 -2.80
N VAL A 56 7.06 -7.61 -2.51
CA VAL A 56 7.69 -7.76 -1.18
C VAL A 56 8.89 -6.82 -1.06
N GLY A 57 9.00 -6.13 0.07
CA GLY A 57 10.12 -5.22 0.34
C GLY A 57 11.39 -5.93 0.78
N PRO A 58 12.55 -5.25 0.72
CA PRO A 58 13.82 -5.83 1.13
C PRO A 58 13.86 -6.00 2.65
N VAL A 59 13.62 -7.23 3.13
CA VAL A 59 13.61 -7.55 4.57
C VAL A 59 14.99 -7.31 5.22
N ASN A 60 16.07 -7.56 4.47
CA ASN A 60 17.45 -7.45 4.95
C ASN A 60 18.06 -6.04 4.78
N GLU A 61 17.50 -5.19 3.91
CA GLU A 61 17.96 -3.81 3.69
C GLU A 61 17.00 -2.75 4.22
N SER A 62 16.02 -3.17 5.02
CA SER A 62 14.97 -2.30 5.58
C SER A 62 15.52 -1.06 6.28
N ALA A 63 16.70 -1.13 6.92
CA ALA A 63 17.38 0.02 7.53
C ALA A 63 17.75 1.16 6.55
N ARG A 64 17.67 0.92 5.23
CA ARG A 64 17.90 1.92 4.16
C ARG A 64 16.62 2.35 3.43
N ALA A 65 15.51 1.65 3.65
CA ALA A 65 14.19 2.05 3.19
C ALA A 65 13.58 3.05 4.20
N GLY A 66 12.67 3.93 3.77
CA GLY A 66 12.13 4.94 4.69
C GLY A 66 11.18 4.39 5.76
N GLY A 67 10.57 5.29 6.54
CA GLY A 67 10.00 4.93 7.85
C GLY A 67 8.89 3.90 7.87
N LEU A 68 7.96 3.90 6.90
CA LEU A 68 6.88 2.91 6.90
C LEU A 68 7.38 1.49 6.63
N ALA A 69 8.32 1.32 5.69
CA ALA A 69 8.86 0.00 5.38
C ALA A 69 9.63 -0.58 6.58
N VAL A 70 10.36 0.27 7.32
CA VAL A 70 11.03 -0.10 8.57
C VAL A 70 10.03 -0.52 9.63
N ALA A 71 9.03 0.33 9.92
CA ALA A 71 8.01 0.07 10.93
C ALA A 71 7.19 -1.19 10.62
N LEU A 72 6.87 -1.42 9.34
CA LEU A 72 6.15 -2.60 8.88
C LEU A 72 6.97 -3.87 9.08
N VAL A 73 8.27 -3.86 8.74
CA VAL A 73 9.17 -5.00 8.98
C VAL A 73 9.35 -5.26 10.48
N GLU A 74 9.42 -4.22 11.30
CA GLU A 74 9.52 -4.37 12.76
C GLU A 74 8.25 -4.96 13.38
N ALA A 75 7.08 -4.49 12.96
CA ALA A 75 5.79 -5.04 13.37
C ALA A 75 5.66 -6.52 12.97
N LEU A 76 5.99 -6.83 11.71
CA LEU A 76 6.04 -8.19 11.18
C LEU A 76 6.99 -9.09 11.99
N ARG A 77 8.22 -8.64 12.28
CA ARG A 77 9.17 -9.43 13.09
C ARG A 77 8.65 -9.66 14.51
N SER A 78 8.04 -8.65 15.12
CA SER A 78 7.53 -8.73 16.49
C SER A 78 6.36 -9.70 16.65
N SER A 79 5.55 -9.87 15.60
CA SER A 79 4.39 -10.77 15.61
C SER A 79 4.67 -12.19 15.10
N GLY A 80 5.90 -12.49 14.67
CA GLY A 80 6.16 -13.73 13.92
C GLY A 80 5.47 -13.76 12.55
N GLY A 81 5.32 -12.58 11.93
CA GLY A 81 4.41 -12.29 10.83
C GLY A 81 4.81 -12.88 9.48
N LEU A 82 3.89 -12.77 8.53
CA LEU A 82 4.05 -13.20 7.14
C LEU A 82 3.99 -11.98 6.21
N TRP A 83 4.96 -11.81 5.31
CA TRP A 83 4.85 -10.88 4.20
C TRP A 83 4.65 -11.65 2.89
N PHE A 84 3.49 -11.48 2.28
CA PHE A 84 3.13 -12.06 1.00
C PHE A 84 3.13 -11.03 -0.15
N GLY A 85 3.60 -11.41 -1.34
CA GLY A 85 3.49 -10.59 -2.54
C GLY A 85 4.21 -11.15 -3.77
N TRP A 86 4.32 -10.35 -4.83
CA TRP A 86 5.14 -10.69 -5.99
C TRP A 86 6.63 -10.61 -5.65
N SER A 87 7.41 -11.58 -6.11
CA SER A 87 8.88 -11.59 -6.06
C SER A 87 9.51 -10.43 -6.85
N GLY A 88 8.84 -10.00 -7.92
CA GLY A 88 9.40 -9.12 -8.94
C GLY A 88 9.91 -9.88 -10.18
N GLU A 89 9.87 -11.22 -10.15
CA GLU A 89 10.32 -12.08 -11.23
C GLU A 89 9.16 -12.54 -12.12
N ILE A 90 9.47 -12.79 -13.39
CA ILE A 90 8.53 -13.35 -14.36
C ILE A 90 8.92 -14.81 -14.61
N SER A 91 7.94 -15.72 -14.56
CA SER A 91 8.16 -17.14 -14.82
C SER A 91 7.15 -17.68 -15.84
N GLU A 92 7.55 -18.67 -16.64
CA GLU A 92 6.63 -19.33 -17.59
C GLU A 92 5.47 -20.04 -16.87
N ALA A 93 5.70 -20.54 -15.67
CA ALA A 93 4.69 -21.20 -14.85
C ALA A 93 3.64 -20.21 -14.29
N GLY A 94 4.00 -18.93 -14.15
CA GLY A 94 3.15 -17.90 -13.57
C GLY A 94 2.88 -18.13 -12.08
N ILE A 95 1.72 -17.67 -11.63
CA ILE A 95 1.33 -17.76 -10.22
C ILE A 95 1.09 -19.22 -9.83
N GLY A 96 2.00 -19.77 -9.02
CA GLY A 96 1.95 -21.13 -8.48
C GLY A 96 1.98 -21.17 -6.95
N GLU A 97 2.54 -22.25 -6.40
CA GLU A 97 2.77 -22.37 -4.96
C GLU A 97 3.76 -21.28 -4.48
N PRO A 98 3.47 -20.55 -3.39
CA PRO A 98 4.39 -19.53 -2.88
C PRO A 98 5.73 -20.11 -2.48
N LYS A 99 6.81 -19.47 -2.89
CA LYS A 99 8.14 -19.71 -2.35
C LYS A 99 8.25 -19.03 -1.00
N ILE A 100 8.55 -19.79 0.05
CA ILE A 100 8.64 -19.29 1.43
C ILE A 100 10.12 -19.20 1.85
N GLU A 101 10.52 -18.04 2.36
CA GLU A 101 11.84 -17.76 2.92
C GLU A 101 11.71 -17.26 4.37
N GLU A 102 12.47 -17.84 5.28
CA GLU A 102 12.45 -17.46 6.71
C GLU A 102 13.55 -16.44 7.04
N HIS A 103 13.16 -15.32 7.64
CA HIS A 103 14.03 -14.22 8.07
C HIS A 103 13.91 -14.01 9.59
N GLY A 104 14.40 -14.99 10.35
CA GLY A 104 14.23 -15.01 11.81
C GLY A 104 12.77 -15.30 12.17
N PRO A 105 12.06 -14.40 12.89
CA PRO A 105 10.65 -14.59 13.18
C PRO A 105 9.72 -14.21 12.01
N LEU A 106 10.21 -13.56 10.95
CA LEU A 106 9.41 -13.13 9.80
C LEU A 106 9.52 -14.14 8.66
N SER A 107 8.37 -14.62 8.18
CA SER A 107 8.31 -15.43 6.95
C SER A 107 7.95 -14.55 5.74
N VAL A 108 8.63 -14.75 4.62
CA VAL A 108 8.35 -14.08 3.35
C VAL A 108 7.83 -15.11 2.37
N ALA A 109 6.62 -14.91 1.84
CA ALA A 109 6.02 -15.78 0.83
C ALA A 109 5.88 -15.02 -0.49
N THR A 110 6.63 -15.41 -1.50
CA THR A 110 6.60 -14.77 -2.81
C THR A 110 6.03 -15.67 -3.89
N ILE A 111 5.29 -15.07 -4.81
CA ILE A 111 4.86 -15.71 -6.06
C ILE A 111 5.45 -14.95 -7.25
N ASP A 112 5.61 -15.64 -8.38
CA ASP A 112 6.02 -15.03 -9.65
C ASP A 112 4.79 -14.73 -10.52
N LEU A 113 4.91 -13.78 -11.44
CA LEU A 113 3.89 -13.52 -12.45
C LEU A 113 4.28 -14.19 -13.76
N SER A 114 3.29 -14.56 -14.58
CA SER A 114 3.56 -14.85 -16.00
C SER A 114 3.77 -13.54 -16.76
N GLU A 115 4.32 -13.61 -17.97
CA GLU A 115 4.43 -12.41 -18.82
C GLU A 115 3.04 -11.81 -19.13
N GLU A 116 2.05 -12.67 -19.37
CA GLU A 116 0.65 -12.26 -19.58
C GLU A 116 0.08 -11.54 -18.37
N ASP A 117 0.26 -12.09 -17.16
CA ASP A 117 -0.20 -11.46 -15.93
C ASP A 117 0.53 -10.14 -15.66
N ASN A 118 1.85 -10.08 -15.89
CA ASN A 118 2.61 -8.84 -15.75
C ASN A 118 2.12 -7.75 -16.72
N GLU A 119 1.85 -8.09 -17.98
CA GLU A 119 1.34 -7.16 -18.98
C GLU A 119 -0.09 -6.70 -18.68
N GLU A 120 -1.00 -7.61 -18.33
CA GLU A 120 -2.41 -7.27 -18.13
C GLU A 120 -2.71 -6.60 -16.79
N TYR A 121 -2.14 -7.13 -15.70
CA TYR A 121 -2.39 -6.66 -14.34
C TYR A 121 -1.47 -5.50 -13.96
N TYR A 122 -0.14 -5.69 -14.02
CA TYR A 122 0.80 -4.72 -13.47
C TYR A 122 1.03 -3.55 -14.43
N LYS A 123 1.53 -3.84 -15.64
CA LYS A 123 1.75 -2.80 -16.67
C LYS A 123 0.44 -2.27 -17.23
N GLY A 124 -0.58 -3.11 -17.31
CA GLY A 124 -1.90 -2.83 -17.86
C GLY A 124 -2.79 -2.10 -16.86
N PHE A 125 -3.76 -2.80 -16.26
CA PHE A 125 -4.82 -2.15 -15.49
C PHE A 125 -4.29 -1.32 -14.31
N ALA A 126 -3.32 -1.83 -13.55
CA ALA A 126 -2.78 -1.11 -12.41
C ALA A 126 -2.09 0.20 -12.83
N ASN A 127 -1.13 0.15 -13.76
CA ASN A 127 -0.27 1.31 -14.06
C ASN A 127 -0.70 2.15 -15.29
N ARG A 128 -1.50 1.62 -16.22
CA ARG A 128 -2.09 2.39 -17.34
C ARG A 128 -3.52 2.83 -17.09
N THR A 129 -4.24 2.23 -16.15
CA THR A 129 -5.61 2.62 -15.82
C THR A 129 -5.71 3.25 -14.43
N LEU A 130 -5.44 2.51 -13.35
CA LEU A 130 -5.67 2.99 -11.99
C LEU A 130 -4.71 4.12 -11.59
N TRP A 131 -3.40 3.94 -11.80
CA TRP A 131 -2.39 4.94 -11.44
C TRP A 131 -2.67 6.33 -12.05
N PRO A 132 -2.82 6.51 -13.38
CA PRO A 132 -3.12 7.82 -13.94
C PRO A 132 -4.45 8.38 -13.45
N LEU A 133 -5.49 7.54 -13.37
CA LEU A 133 -6.83 7.98 -12.96
C LEU A 133 -6.84 8.53 -11.53
N PHE A 134 -6.23 7.79 -10.59
CA PHE A 134 -6.16 8.17 -9.18
C PHE A 134 -5.27 9.40 -8.96
N HIS A 135 -4.36 9.69 -9.91
CA HIS A 135 -3.57 10.91 -9.94
C HIS A 135 -4.16 12.00 -10.85
N TYR A 136 -5.46 11.96 -11.14
CA TYR A 136 -6.18 12.98 -11.90
C TYR A 136 -5.65 13.20 -13.33
N ARG A 137 -4.96 12.22 -13.90
CA ARG A 137 -4.47 12.18 -15.29
C ARG A 137 -5.40 11.36 -16.17
N ILE A 138 -6.65 11.79 -16.27
CA ILE A 138 -7.67 11.17 -17.13
C ILE A 138 -7.16 11.13 -18.58
N ASP A 139 -6.41 12.13 -19.02
CA ASP A 139 -5.78 12.21 -20.33
C ASP A 139 -4.78 11.09 -20.63
N LEU A 140 -4.19 10.48 -19.60
CA LEU A 140 -3.28 9.34 -19.71
C LEU A 140 -3.94 7.99 -19.36
N THR A 141 -5.18 8.02 -18.90
CA THR A 141 -5.89 6.81 -18.46
C THR A 141 -6.35 6.02 -19.67
N THR A 142 -5.86 4.78 -19.78
CA THR A 142 -6.27 3.85 -20.83
C THR A 142 -7.03 2.69 -20.21
N TYR A 143 -8.27 2.46 -20.64
CA TYR A 143 -9.05 1.29 -20.23
C TYR A 143 -9.04 0.23 -21.33
N ASP A 144 -8.68 -0.99 -20.95
CA ASP A 144 -8.79 -2.17 -21.79
C ASP A 144 -9.45 -3.32 -20.99
N ARG A 145 -10.41 -4.00 -21.62
CA ARG A 145 -11.21 -5.05 -20.96
C ARG A 145 -10.39 -6.31 -20.67
N HIS A 146 -9.39 -6.61 -21.51
CA HIS A 146 -8.50 -7.75 -21.30
C HIS A 146 -7.59 -7.49 -20.10
N ASN A 147 -7.01 -6.30 -19.99
CA ASN A 147 -6.24 -5.87 -18.83
C ASN A 147 -7.07 -5.90 -17.54
N TYR A 148 -8.33 -5.43 -17.57
CA TYR A 148 -9.22 -5.51 -16.40
C TYR A 148 -9.49 -6.96 -15.97
N ARG A 149 -9.66 -7.88 -16.93
CA ARG A 149 -9.81 -9.31 -16.63
C ARG A 149 -8.54 -9.90 -16.03
N GLY A 150 -7.38 -9.57 -16.57
CA GLY A 150 -6.09 -9.96 -15.99
C GLY A 150 -5.92 -9.45 -14.57
N TYR A 151 -6.36 -8.22 -14.30
CA TYR A 151 -6.32 -7.65 -12.95
C TYR A 151 -7.12 -8.46 -11.93
N LEU A 152 -8.36 -8.81 -12.27
CA LEU A 152 -9.21 -9.64 -11.42
C LEU A 152 -8.64 -11.06 -11.28
N ARG A 153 -8.14 -11.64 -12.38
CA ARG A 153 -7.51 -12.98 -12.41
C ARG A 153 -6.34 -13.06 -11.44
N VAL A 154 -5.41 -12.09 -11.52
CA VAL A 154 -4.23 -12.01 -10.66
C VAL A 154 -4.64 -11.84 -9.20
N ASN A 155 -5.58 -10.94 -8.88
CA ASN A 155 -6.09 -10.78 -7.51
C ASN A 155 -6.69 -12.10 -6.95
N SER A 156 -7.46 -12.83 -7.76
CA SER A 156 -8.00 -14.15 -7.39
C SER A 156 -6.87 -15.16 -7.15
N ASN A 157 -5.84 -15.18 -7.99
CA ASN A 157 -4.72 -16.12 -7.86
C ASN A 157 -3.83 -15.79 -6.65
N PHE A 158 -3.61 -14.50 -6.36
CA PHE A 158 -2.96 -14.06 -5.11
C PHE A 158 -3.74 -14.56 -3.89
N ALA A 159 -5.06 -14.37 -3.87
CA ALA A 159 -5.91 -14.86 -2.78
C ALA A 159 -5.85 -16.39 -2.64
N LYS A 160 -5.88 -17.13 -3.75
CA LYS A 160 -5.73 -18.60 -3.73
C LYS A 160 -4.39 -19.06 -3.19
N ALA A 161 -3.32 -18.35 -3.51
CA ALA A 161 -1.97 -18.74 -3.11
C ALA A 161 -1.70 -18.49 -1.62
N ILE A 162 -2.20 -17.38 -1.06
CA ILE A 162 -2.02 -17.06 0.36
C ILE A 162 -3.02 -17.76 1.28
N PHE A 163 -4.23 -18.07 0.82
CA PHE A 163 -5.30 -18.63 1.67
C PHE A 163 -4.87 -19.88 2.49
N PRO A 164 -4.13 -20.86 1.93
CA PRO A 164 -3.64 -22.01 2.70
C PRO A 164 -2.58 -21.68 3.75
N LEU A 165 -1.96 -20.49 3.69
CA LEU A 165 -0.94 -20.02 4.62
C LEU A 165 -1.54 -19.26 5.81
N LEU A 166 -2.84 -18.94 5.76
CA LEU A 166 -3.52 -18.19 6.79
C LEU A 166 -3.92 -19.08 7.98
N SER A 167 -3.80 -18.52 9.18
CA SER A 167 -4.29 -19.09 10.44
C SER A 167 -5.56 -18.36 10.88
N ASP A 168 -6.37 -18.98 11.72
CA ASP A 168 -7.67 -18.45 12.15
C ASP A 168 -7.57 -17.11 12.91
N ASP A 169 -6.43 -16.86 13.56
CA ASP A 169 -6.16 -15.69 14.39
C ASP A 169 -5.29 -14.62 13.71
N ASP A 170 -5.01 -14.77 12.42
CA ASP A 170 -4.23 -13.81 11.64
C ASP A 170 -4.96 -12.46 11.50
N LEU A 171 -4.17 -11.39 11.53
CA LEU A 171 -4.59 -10.05 11.11
C LEU A 171 -4.04 -9.77 9.72
N ILE A 172 -4.92 -9.59 8.74
CA ILE A 172 -4.52 -9.39 7.35
C ILE A 172 -4.50 -7.90 7.04
N TRP A 173 -3.37 -7.41 6.53
CA TRP A 173 -3.21 -6.01 6.13
C TRP A 173 -2.74 -5.91 4.68
N VAL A 174 -3.63 -5.42 3.82
CA VAL A 174 -3.45 -5.37 2.37
C VAL A 174 -3.09 -3.95 1.93
N HIS A 175 -2.11 -3.83 1.05
CA HIS A 175 -1.59 -2.54 0.62
C HIS A 175 -1.77 -2.29 -0.88
N ASP A 176 -2.35 -1.12 -1.15
CA ASP A 176 -2.30 -0.37 -2.39
C ASP A 176 -3.21 -0.81 -3.54
N TYR A 177 -3.32 0.08 -4.55
CA TYR A 177 -4.27 0.01 -5.67
C TYR A 177 -4.17 -1.25 -6.55
N HIS A 178 -3.09 -2.01 -6.44
CA HIS A 178 -2.93 -3.28 -7.12
C HIS A 178 -3.90 -4.35 -6.57
N LEU A 179 -4.32 -4.22 -5.31
CA LEU A 179 -5.03 -5.25 -4.56
C LEU A 179 -6.44 -4.79 -4.12
N LEU A 180 -7.11 -3.92 -4.89
CA LEU A 180 -8.45 -3.39 -4.52
C LEU A 180 -9.49 -4.51 -4.42
N SER A 181 -9.40 -5.55 -5.25
CA SER A 181 -10.36 -6.66 -5.27
C SER A 181 -9.93 -7.88 -4.46
N PHE A 182 -8.69 -7.94 -3.99
CA PHE A 182 -8.11 -9.09 -3.31
C PHE A 182 -8.93 -9.54 -2.09
N GLY A 183 -9.35 -8.60 -1.24
CA GLY A 183 -10.13 -8.93 -0.03
C GLY A 183 -11.46 -9.60 -0.35
N ALA A 184 -12.13 -9.19 -1.43
CA ALA A 184 -13.36 -9.84 -1.87
C ALA A 184 -13.11 -11.29 -2.34
N GLU A 185 -11.97 -11.57 -2.96
CA GLU A 185 -11.60 -12.93 -3.34
C GLU A 185 -11.37 -13.81 -2.10
N LEU A 186 -10.64 -13.31 -1.10
CA LEU A 186 -10.47 -14.02 0.18
C LEU A 186 -11.81 -14.28 0.88
N ARG A 187 -12.71 -13.29 0.93
CA ARG A 187 -14.05 -13.48 1.52
C ARG A 187 -14.85 -14.56 0.78
N ARG A 188 -14.77 -14.64 -0.56
CA ARG A 188 -15.43 -15.71 -1.33
C ARG A 188 -14.88 -17.10 -1.02
N MET A 189 -13.62 -17.19 -0.62
CA MET A 189 -12.98 -18.44 -0.20
C MET A 189 -13.30 -18.83 1.25
N GLY A 190 -14.05 -18.00 1.99
CA GLY A 190 -14.42 -18.27 3.37
C GLY A 190 -13.46 -17.69 4.41
N CYS A 191 -12.55 -16.79 4.02
CA CYS A 191 -11.70 -16.06 4.97
C CYS A 191 -12.55 -15.23 5.93
N THR A 192 -12.39 -15.45 7.24
CA THR A 192 -13.13 -14.74 8.31
C THR A 192 -12.24 -13.81 9.13
N GLN A 193 -10.92 -13.88 8.93
CA GLN A 193 -9.92 -13.08 9.60
C GLN A 193 -10.19 -11.57 9.43
N PRO A 194 -9.92 -10.75 10.45
CA PRO A 194 -9.94 -9.29 10.31
C PRO A 194 -9.02 -8.84 9.18
N MET A 195 -9.53 -7.96 8.32
CA MET A 195 -8.82 -7.55 7.12
C MET A 195 -8.87 -6.02 6.94
N GLY A 196 -7.71 -5.40 7.00
CA GLY A 196 -7.50 -3.99 6.67
C GLY A 196 -6.96 -3.82 5.26
N PHE A 197 -7.34 -2.72 4.61
CA PHE A 197 -6.76 -2.25 3.36
C PHE A 197 -6.22 -0.84 3.54
N PHE A 198 -5.07 -0.52 2.96
CA PHE A 198 -4.53 0.85 2.96
C PHE A 198 -4.16 1.29 1.54
N LEU A 199 -4.73 2.41 1.08
CA LEU A 199 -4.43 3.01 -0.22
C LEU A 199 -3.30 4.04 -0.08
N HIS A 200 -2.18 3.82 -0.77
CA HIS A 200 -1.01 4.71 -0.67
C HIS A 200 -1.08 5.91 -1.60
N ILE A 201 -1.87 5.80 -2.66
CA ILE A 201 -2.12 6.86 -3.64
C ILE A 201 -3.39 7.64 -3.31
N PRO A 202 -3.61 8.83 -3.91
CA PRO A 202 -4.84 9.59 -3.68
C PRO A 202 -6.07 8.79 -4.10
N PHE A 203 -7.21 9.01 -3.44
CA PHE A 203 -8.49 8.53 -3.95
C PHE A 203 -9.17 9.66 -4.74
N PRO A 204 -9.47 9.47 -6.03
CA PRO A 204 -9.97 10.55 -6.88
C PRO A 204 -11.40 10.96 -6.49
N ALA A 205 -11.75 12.22 -6.80
CA ALA A 205 -13.12 12.71 -6.66
C ALA A 205 -14.13 11.83 -7.43
N PRO A 206 -15.39 11.70 -6.97
CA PRO A 206 -16.39 10.84 -7.61
C PRO A 206 -16.55 11.09 -9.11
N GLU A 207 -16.53 12.35 -9.55
CA GLU A 207 -16.68 12.75 -10.96
C GLU A 207 -15.52 12.27 -11.84
N VAL A 208 -14.33 12.09 -11.26
CA VAL A 208 -13.17 11.52 -11.93
C VAL A 208 -13.26 10.00 -11.90
N PHE A 209 -13.56 9.42 -10.73
CA PHE A 209 -13.61 7.98 -10.54
C PHE A 209 -14.67 7.30 -11.43
N THR A 210 -15.83 7.94 -11.62
CA THR A 210 -16.92 7.45 -12.48
C THR A 210 -16.56 7.33 -13.97
N THR A 211 -15.45 7.92 -14.41
CA THR A 211 -14.95 7.69 -15.77
C THR A 211 -14.37 6.28 -15.97
N LEU A 212 -14.05 5.57 -14.89
CA LEU A 212 -13.53 4.20 -14.93
C LEU A 212 -14.66 3.19 -15.21
N PRO A 213 -14.62 2.44 -16.32
CA PRO A 213 -15.62 1.40 -16.52
C PRO A 213 -15.59 0.34 -15.40
N ASN A 214 -16.77 -0.09 -14.95
CA ASN A 214 -16.96 -1.01 -13.81
C ASN A 214 -16.48 -0.46 -12.46
N HIS A 215 -16.47 0.87 -12.29
CA HIS A 215 -16.15 1.55 -11.03
C HIS A 215 -16.94 0.98 -9.84
N GLU A 216 -18.22 0.64 -10.00
CA GLU A 216 -19.05 0.08 -8.93
C GLU A 216 -18.61 -1.31 -8.48
N VAL A 217 -18.05 -2.11 -9.39
CA VAL A 217 -17.57 -3.48 -9.09
C VAL A 217 -16.32 -3.42 -8.22
N ILE A 218 -15.41 -2.50 -8.53
CA ILE A 218 -14.17 -2.31 -7.77
C ILE A 218 -14.50 -1.85 -6.34
N ILE A 219 -15.38 -0.86 -6.19
CA ILE A 219 -15.74 -0.33 -4.87
C ILE A 219 -16.51 -1.36 -4.05
N ARG A 220 -17.40 -2.12 -4.68
CA ARG A 220 -18.04 -3.27 -4.02
C ARG A 220 -17.02 -4.28 -3.52
N ALA A 221 -15.96 -4.54 -4.28
CA ALA A 221 -14.90 -5.45 -3.86
C ALA A 221 -14.10 -4.87 -2.67
N MET A 222 -13.81 -3.57 -2.67
CA MET A 222 -13.17 -2.89 -1.55
C MET A 222 -14.02 -2.94 -0.26
N CYS A 223 -15.36 -2.91 -0.35
CA CYS A 223 -16.24 -3.04 0.83
C CYS A 223 -16.17 -4.43 1.51
N ALA A 224 -15.37 -5.37 0.98
CA ALA A 224 -15.08 -6.65 1.61
C ALA A 224 -14.07 -6.54 2.78
N TYR A 225 -13.27 -5.48 2.79
CA TYR A 225 -12.37 -5.13 3.89
C TYR A 225 -13.16 -4.61 5.09
N ASP A 226 -12.65 -4.83 6.30
CA ASP A 226 -13.27 -4.38 7.54
C ASP A 226 -12.82 -2.95 7.91
N ILE A 227 -11.61 -2.58 7.47
CA ILE A 227 -11.04 -1.23 7.60
C ILE A 227 -10.43 -0.82 6.24
N ILE A 228 -10.71 0.39 5.77
CA ILE A 228 -10.15 0.99 4.56
C ILE A 228 -9.47 2.30 4.96
N GLY A 229 -8.14 2.31 4.94
CA GLY A 229 -7.31 3.45 5.26
C GLY A 229 -6.88 4.24 4.02
N PHE A 230 -6.80 5.56 4.17
CA PHE A 230 -6.35 6.51 3.15
C PHE A 230 -5.27 7.44 3.71
N GLN A 231 -4.49 8.09 2.84
CA GLN A 231 -3.47 9.05 3.29
C GLN A 231 -4.06 10.31 3.92
N THR A 232 -5.13 10.85 3.36
CA THR A 232 -5.70 12.12 3.80
C THR A 232 -7.21 12.05 4.02
N GLU A 233 -7.72 12.99 4.82
CA GLU A 233 -9.16 13.17 4.97
C GLU A 233 -9.83 13.59 3.65
N GLY A 234 -9.08 14.21 2.73
CA GLY A 234 -9.57 14.49 1.38
C GLY A 234 -9.90 13.21 0.62
N ASP A 235 -9.01 12.23 0.65
CA ASP A 235 -9.17 10.93 0.01
C ASP A 235 -10.34 10.15 0.63
N ARG A 236 -10.38 10.09 1.96
CA ARG A 236 -11.48 9.44 2.72
C ARG A 236 -12.84 10.03 2.32
N ARG A 237 -12.96 11.36 2.32
CA ARG A 237 -14.20 12.03 1.90
C ARG A 237 -14.58 11.73 0.46
N CYS A 238 -13.62 11.69 -0.47
CA CYS A 238 -13.92 11.35 -1.87
C CYS A 238 -14.49 9.93 -1.98
N PHE A 239 -13.91 8.97 -1.28
CA PHE A 239 -14.40 7.59 -1.23
C PHE A 239 -15.80 7.48 -0.62
N VAL A 240 -16.03 8.11 0.54
CA VAL A 240 -17.34 8.09 1.21
C VAL A 240 -18.41 8.81 0.38
N ASN A 241 -18.08 9.96 -0.20
CA ASN A 241 -18.99 10.68 -1.09
C ASN A 241 -19.40 9.84 -2.29
N TYR A 242 -18.45 9.11 -2.91
CA TYR A 242 -18.76 8.20 -4.00
C TYR A 242 -19.71 7.08 -3.53
N ILE A 243 -19.47 6.48 -2.37
CA ILE A 243 -20.37 5.44 -1.82
C ILE A 243 -21.78 5.97 -1.57
N VAL A 244 -21.91 7.13 -0.93
CA VAL A 244 -23.21 7.70 -0.56
C VAL A 244 -23.98 8.14 -1.79
N ASN A 245 -23.33 8.90 -2.69
CA ASN A 245 -24.02 9.56 -3.80
C ASN A 245 -24.18 8.66 -5.03
N GLU A 246 -23.20 7.80 -5.34
CA GLU A 246 -23.24 6.96 -6.55
C GLU A 246 -23.76 5.55 -6.28
N LEU A 247 -23.56 5.02 -5.07
CA LEU A 247 -23.88 3.62 -4.74
C LEU A 247 -25.04 3.48 -3.72
N GLY A 248 -25.56 4.58 -3.21
CA GLY A 248 -26.66 4.59 -2.23
C GLY A 248 -26.28 4.01 -0.86
N GLY A 249 -24.99 4.08 -0.50
CA GLY A 249 -24.53 3.73 0.84
C GLY A 249 -24.84 4.84 1.87
N THR A 250 -24.36 4.67 3.09
CA THR A 250 -24.62 5.61 4.19
C THR A 250 -23.37 5.76 5.06
N GLU A 251 -22.94 7.00 5.28
CA GLU A 251 -21.96 7.31 6.33
C GLU A 251 -22.67 7.29 7.69
N LEU A 252 -22.07 6.60 8.64
CA LEU A 252 -22.54 6.45 10.02
C LEU A 252 -21.57 7.18 10.95
N ASP A 253 -21.89 7.21 12.25
CA ASP A 253 -20.98 7.73 13.27
C ASP A 253 -19.70 6.88 13.41
N ASP A 254 -18.64 7.49 13.93
CA ASP A 254 -17.34 6.88 14.23
C ASP A 254 -16.63 6.31 12.98
N GLU A 255 -16.61 7.08 11.88
CA GLU A 255 -15.92 6.73 10.62
C GLU A 255 -16.46 5.44 9.95
N ARG A 256 -17.62 4.96 10.37
CA ARG A 256 -18.25 3.76 9.82
C ARG A 256 -19.05 4.09 8.57
N VAL A 257 -19.05 3.15 7.63
CA VAL A 257 -19.80 3.26 6.37
C VAL A 257 -20.59 1.97 6.15
N LEU A 258 -21.87 2.11 5.84
CA LEU A 258 -22.76 1.02 5.43
C LEU A 258 -22.89 1.02 3.90
N ALA A 259 -22.43 -0.04 3.24
CA ALA A 259 -22.63 -0.24 1.81
C ALA A 259 -22.78 -1.73 1.50
N PHE A 260 -23.66 -2.06 0.56
CA PHE A 260 -23.88 -3.44 0.11
C PHE A 260 -24.17 -4.46 1.23
N GLY A 261 -24.85 -4.02 2.29
CA GLY A 261 -25.18 -4.85 3.45
C GLY A 261 -24.01 -5.14 4.40
N ARG A 262 -22.87 -4.46 4.23
CA ARG A 262 -21.71 -4.55 5.12
C ARG A 262 -21.43 -3.20 5.78
N THR A 263 -21.01 -3.24 7.03
CA THR A 263 -20.47 -2.08 7.75
C THR A 263 -18.96 -2.26 7.88
N PHE A 264 -18.20 -1.23 7.54
CA PHE A 264 -16.74 -1.19 7.66
C PHE A 264 -16.30 0.22 8.09
N VAL A 265 -15.03 0.37 8.49
CA VAL A 265 -14.44 1.67 8.84
C VAL A 265 -13.71 2.25 7.62
N ALA A 266 -13.92 3.53 7.32
CA ALA A 266 -13.14 4.26 6.34
C ALA A 266 -12.45 5.44 7.04
N ALA A 267 -11.11 5.43 7.10
CA ALA A 267 -10.34 6.36 7.95
C ALA A 267 -9.17 6.99 7.20
N ALA A 268 -8.81 8.22 7.57
CA ALA A 268 -7.62 8.91 7.08
C ALA A 268 -6.46 8.67 8.05
N ILE A 269 -5.45 7.93 7.61
CA ILE A 269 -4.25 7.66 8.39
C ILE A 269 -2.98 8.01 7.61
N PRO A 270 -2.45 9.23 7.79
CA PRO A 270 -1.28 9.69 7.04
C PRO A 270 -0.03 8.90 7.42
N ILE A 271 0.65 8.36 6.42
CA ILE A 271 1.92 7.67 6.63
C ILE A 271 3.02 8.68 7.00
N GLY A 272 3.78 8.36 8.05
CA GLY A 272 4.96 9.11 8.49
C GLY A 272 6.29 8.48 8.08
N ILE A 273 7.38 9.09 8.55
CA ILE A 273 8.75 8.56 8.46
C ILE A 273 9.34 8.39 9.86
N ASP A 274 10.41 7.59 9.97
CA ASP A 274 11.21 7.49 11.19
C ASP A 274 12.12 8.71 11.32
N THR A 275 11.55 9.81 11.82
CA THR A 275 12.24 11.11 11.93
C THR A 275 13.56 11.00 12.70
N GLN A 276 13.61 10.17 13.75
CA GLN A 276 14.78 10.01 14.60
C GLN A 276 15.94 9.34 13.86
N ASN A 277 15.70 8.25 13.11
CA ASN A 277 16.76 7.59 12.37
C ASN A 277 17.22 8.42 11.16
N PHE A 278 16.33 9.18 10.52
CA PHE A 278 16.72 10.14 9.47
C PHE A 278 17.61 11.26 10.01
N GLU A 279 17.31 11.81 11.20
CA GLU A 279 18.13 12.82 11.86
C GLU A 279 19.54 12.29 12.21
N LYS A 280 19.61 11.06 12.74
CA LYS A 280 20.90 10.38 13.01
C LYS A 280 21.68 10.13 11.72
N PHE A 281 21.02 9.73 10.64
CA PHE A 281 21.67 9.48 9.36
C PHE A 281 22.22 10.76 8.75
N ALA A 282 21.49 11.87 8.85
CA ALA A 282 21.89 13.18 8.32
C ALA A 282 23.18 13.73 8.96
N THR A 283 23.49 13.32 10.19
CA THR A 283 24.71 13.72 10.93
C THR A 283 25.81 12.65 10.91
N SER A 284 25.60 11.56 10.16
CA SER A 284 26.55 10.46 10.07
C SER A 284 27.86 10.85 9.38
N ARG A 285 28.91 10.04 9.61
CA ARG A 285 30.20 10.18 8.90
C ARG A 285 30.02 10.10 7.39
N GLU A 286 29.14 9.22 6.92
CA GLU A 286 28.85 9.05 5.50
C GLU A 286 28.21 10.30 4.89
N ALA A 287 27.18 10.84 5.54
CA ALA A 287 26.54 12.10 5.13
C ALA A 287 27.54 13.27 5.12
N THR A 288 28.39 13.37 6.15
CA THR A 288 29.44 14.41 6.23
C THR A 288 30.45 14.29 5.08
N LEU A 289 30.87 13.07 4.73
CA LEU A 289 31.78 12.84 3.61
C LEU A 289 31.13 13.24 2.27
N HIS A 290 29.85 12.90 2.06
CA HIS A 290 29.10 13.32 0.87
C HIS A 290 28.95 14.84 0.81
N LEU A 291 28.60 15.49 1.92
CA LEU A 291 28.49 16.94 2.01
C LEU A 291 29.80 17.63 1.62
N ASN A 292 30.94 17.17 2.16
CA ASN A 292 32.25 17.74 1.84
C ASN A 292 32.65 17.54 0.38
N ARG A 293 32.35 16.37 -0.20
CA ARG A 293 32.54 16.14 -1.64
C ARG A 293 31.71 17.12 -2.46
N MET A 294 30.43 17.30 -2.10
CA MET A 294 29.56 18.22 -2.82
C MET A 294 30.01 19.68 -2.70
N LYS A 295 30.46 20.11 -1.52
CA LYS A 295 31.04 21.44 -1.31
C LYS A 295 32.29 21.67 -2.18
N ASN A 296 33.15 20.68 -2.31
CA ASN A 296 34.34 20.79 -3.18
C ASN A 296 33.97 20.93 -4.67
N VAL A 297 32.88 20.30 -5.11
CA VAL A 297 32.40 20.37 -6.50
C VAL A 297 31.63 21.67 -6.77
N LEU A 298 30.81 22.11 -5.82
CA LEU A 298 29.88 23.23 -6.00
C LEU A 298 30.49 24.58 -5.60
N GLY A 299 31.47 24.61 -4.70
CA GLY A 299 31.99 25.85 -4.11
C GLY A 299 30.90 26.57 -3.32
N ASP A 300 30.80 27.89 -3.50
CA ASP A 300 29.82 28.75 -2.80
C ASP A 300 28.45 28.81 -3.50
N ARG A 301 28.20 27.97 -4.51
CA ARG A 301 26.92 27.95 -5.23
C ARG A 301 25.83 27.29 -4.38
N LEU A 302 24.63 27.82 -4.46
CA LEU A 302 23.44 27.18 -3.90
C LEU A 302 23.11 25.90 -4.66
N GLN A 303 22.79 24.84 -3.92
CA GLN A 303 22.34 23.57 -4.48
C GLN A 303 20.84 23.40 -4.20
N VAL A 304 20.08 23.10 -5.26
CA VAL A 304 18.70 22.63 -5.15
C VAL A 304 18.68 21.17 -5.56
N ILE A 305 18.08 20.31 -4.74
CA ILE A 305 18.01 18.86 -4.97
C ILE A 305 16.53 18.45 -5.02
N GLY A 306 16.15 17.76 -6.10
CA GLY A 306 14.91 16.99 -6.19
C GLY A 306 15.25 15.51 -6.29
N VAL A 307 14.56 14.67 -5.52
CA VAL A 307 14.72 13.21 -5.57
C VAL A 307 13.32 12.63 -5.79
N ASP A 308 13.06 12.23 -7.02
CA ASP A 308 11.77 11.74 -7.47
C ASP A 308 11.99 10.57 -8.44
N ARG A 309 11.07 9.60 -8.45
CA ARG A 309 10.98 8.65 -9.56
C ARG A 309 10.65 9.43 -10.84
N LEU A 310 11.12 8.92 -11.98
CA LEU A 310 10.77 9.47 -13.29
C LEU A 310 9.33 9.10 -13.64
N ASP A 311 8.39 9.84 -13.07
CA ASP A 311 6.95 9.61 -13.15
C ASP A 311 6.23 10.93 -13.43
N TYR A 312 5.22 10.89 -14.31
CA TYR A 312 4.48 12.08 -14.73
C TYR A 312 3.68 12.76 -13.61
N THR A 313 3.46 12.06 -12.50
CA THR A 313 2.83 12.62 -11.29
C THR A 313 3.72 13.61 -10.56
N LYS A 314 5.02 13.67 -10.87
CA LYS A 314 6.02 14.47 -10.14
C LYS A 314 6.21 15.89 -10.69
N GLY A 315 5.58 16.22 -11.82
CA GLY A 315 5.64 17.57 -12.40
C GLY A 315 7.05 18.03 -12.74
N LEU A 316 7.95 17.08 -13.07
CA LEU A 316 9.37 17.37 -13.34
C LEU A 316 9.57 18.42 -14.45
N PRO A 317 8.79 18.45 -15.55
CA PRO A 317 8.93 19.49 -16.56
C PRO A 317 8.59 20.91 -16.10
N GLN A 318 7.88 21.07 -14.98
CA GLN A 318 7.43 22.36 -14.44
C GLN A 318 8.32 22.90 -13.32
N ARG A 319 9.36 22.16 -12.92
CA ARG A 319 10.32 22.56 -11.88
C ARG A 319 11.49 23.38 -12.41
#